data_AF-A0A947KRS4-F1
#
_entry.id   AF-A0A947KRS4-F1
#
_cell.length_a   1.000
_cell.length_b   1.000
_cell.length_c   1.000
_cell.angle_alpha   90.00
_cell.angle_beta   90.00
_cell.angle_gamma   90.00
#
_symmetry.space_group_name_H-M   'P 1'
#
loop_
_entity.id
_entity.type
_entity.pdbx_description
1 polymer ?
#
loop_
_entity_poly.entity_id
_entity_poly.type
_entity_poly.pdbx_seq_one_letter_code
_entity_poly.pdbx_strand_id
1 'polypeptide(L)'
;RHTWVSLHAARGTPQSVIQDSVGHANPAMTAHYTHVSEATARDVALTLPAFTANGKPPTALPAHQDDIRAQIKALADKMNGKMTAKTWNAVRDELLAMVPTGK
;
A
#
# COMPACT_ATOMS: atom_id res chain seq x y z
N ARG A 1 -11.42 -9.80 -30.05
CA ARG A 1 -11.71 -8.55 -29.30
C ARG A 1 -11.46 -8.71 -27.80
N HIS A 2 -12.11 -9.64 -27.10
CA HIS A 2 -11.96 -9.80 -25.63
C HIS A 2 -10.53 -10.14 -25.18
N THR A 3 -9.85 -11.09 -25.83
CA THR A 3 -8.44 -11.41 -25.52
C THR A 3 -7.51 -10.21 -25.67
N TRP A 4 -7.75 -9.37 -26.69
CA TRP A 4 -6.98 -8.15 -26.90
C TRP A 4 -7.17 -7.17 -25.74
N VAL A 5 -8.41 -6.96 -25.31
CA VAL A 5 -8.75 -6.08 -24.17
C VAL A 5 -8.10 -6.59 -22.88
N SER A 6 -8.20 -7.89 -22.59
CA SER A 6 -7.59 -8.51 -21.40
C SER A 6 -6.07 -8.35 -21.37
N LEU A 7 -5.39 -8.58 -22.50
CA LEU A 7 -3.93 -8.45 -22.58
C LEU A 7 -3.45 -7.01 -22.40
N HIS A 8 -4.19 -6.03 -22.94
CA HIS A 8 -3.83 -4.62 -22.79
C HIS A 8 -4.09 -4.12 -21.37
N ALA A 9 -5.21 -4.52 -20.76
CA ALA A 9 -5.51 -4.22 -19.37
C ALA A 9 -4.48 -4.83 -18.42
N ALA A 10 -4.07 -6.10 -18.65
CA ALA A 10 -3.04 -6.78 -17.86
C ALA A 10 -1.63 -6.16 -18.01
N ARG A 11 -1.38 -5.41 -19.07
CA ARG A 11 -0.15 -4.64 -19.30
C ARG A 11 -0.24 -3.20 -18.78
N GLY A 12 -1.35 -2.82 -18.14
CA GLY A 12 -1.54 -1.49 -17.58
C GLY A 12 -1.89 -0.41 -18.61
N THR A 13 -2.34 -0.80 -19.81
CA THR A 13 -2.82 0.17 -20.80
C THR A 13 -4.02 0.93 -20.22
N PRO A 14 -4.07 2.28 -20.32
CA PRO A 14 -5.20 3.05 -19.83
C PRO A 14 -6.52 2.58 -20.46
N GLN A 15 -7.55 2.45 -19.62
CA GLN A 15 -8.84 1.93 -20.06
C GLN A 15 -9.52 2.80 -21.13
N SER A 16 -9.28 4.11 -21.11
CA SER A 16 -9.75 5.04 -22.15
C SER A 16 -9.18 4.71 -23.53
N VAL A 17 -7.89 4.37 -23.61
CA VAL A 17 -7.21 3.97 -24.86
C VAL A 17 -7.77 2.64 -25.37
N ILE A 18 -8.01 1.71 -24.47
CA ILE A 18 -8.64 0.41 -24.79
C ILE A 18 -10.04 0.62 -25.34
N GLN A 19 -10.86 1.46 -24.70
CA GLN A 19 -12.24 1.77 -25.12
C GLN A 19 -12.30 2.39 -26.52
N ASP A 20 -11.47 3.38 -26.78
CA ASP A 20 -11.37 4.03 -28.08
C ASP A 20 -10.93 3.04 -29.17
N SER A 21 -9.88 2.26 -28.90
CA SER A 21 -9.33 1.28 -29.85
C SER A 21 -10.31 0.18 -30.26
N VAL A 22 -11.22 -0.20 -29.36
CA VAL A 22 -12.23 -1.22 -29.67
C VAL A 22 -13.59 -0.63 -30.04
N GLY A 23 -13.78 0.69 -29.97
CA GLY A 23 -15.06 1.35 -30.27
C GLY A 23 -16.13 1.13 -29.19
N HIS A 24 -15.76 1.11 -27.91
CA HIS A 24 -16.72 1.07 -26.79
C HIS A 24 -17.05 2.48 -26.30
N ALA A 25 -18.24 2.97 -26.60
CA ALA A 25 -18.73 4.26 -26.09
C ALA A 25 -19.16 4.23 -24.61
N ASN A 26 -19.41 3.04 -24.05
CA ASN A 26 -19.81 2.85 -22.66
C ASN A 26 -18.67 2.20 -21.86
N PRO A 27 -18.14 2.84 -20.81
CA PRO A 27 -17.08 2.29 -19.96
C PRO A 27 -17.40 0.93 -19.33
N ALA A 28 -18.68 0.67 -19.04
CA ALA A 28 -19.13 -0.60 -18.46
C ALA A 28 -18.79 -1.82 -19.35
N MET A 29 -18.69 -1.62 -20.67
CA MET A 29 -18.37 -2.69 -21.64
C MET A 29 -16.93 -3.22 -21.50
N THR A 30 -16.02 -2.41 -20.96
CA THR A 30 -14.61 -2.80 -20.73
C THR A 30 -14.30 -3.08 -19.26
N ALA A 31 -15.18 -2.64 -18.35
CA ALA A 31 -15.00 -2.75 -16.91
C ALA A 31 -14.76 -4.20 -16.42
N HIS A 32 -15.36 -5.18 -17.10
CA HIS A 32 -15.18 -6.62 -16.80
C HIS A 32 -13.77 -7.16 -17.06
N TYR A 33 -12.89 -6.37 -17.69
CA TYR A 33 -11.50 -6.76 -17.97
C TYR A 33 -10.48 -6.02 -17.12
N THR A 34 -10.95 -5.14 -16.21
CA THR A 34 -10.12 -4.29 -15.34
C THR A 34 -9.63 -5.05 -14.11
N HIS A 35 -9.06 -6.24 -14.32
CA HIS A 35 -8.41 -7.00 -13.25
C HIS A 35 -6.91 -6.73 -13.29
N VAL A 36 -6.52 -5.54 -12.85
CA VAL A 36 -5.11 -5.18 -12.69
C VAL A 36 -4.59 -5.89 -11.44
N SER A 37 -3.63 -6.79 -11.62
CA SER A 37 -2.97 -7.44 -10.49
C SER A 37 -2.11 -6.42 -9.72
N GLU A 38 -1.85 -6.66 -8.44
CA GLU A 38 -0.96 -5.81 -7.64
C GLU A 38 0.45 -5.71 -8.26
N ALA A 39 0.93 -6.82 -8.84
CA ALA A 39 2.20 -6.85 -9.57
C ALA A 39 2.18 -5.91 -10.78
N THR A 40 1.12 -5.96 -11.60
CA THR A 40 0.93 -5.05 -12.73
C THR A 40 0.88 -3.58 -12.27
N ALA A 41 0.15 -3.29 -11.19
CA ALA A 41 0.06 -1.94 -10.66
C ALA A 41 1.44 -1.41 -10.22
N ARG A 42 2.24 -2.27 -9.57
CA ARG A 42 3.61 -1.96 -9.16
C ARG A 42 4.53 -1.72 -10.36
N ASP A 43 4.50 -2.59 -11.35
CA ASP A 43 5.34 -2.46 -12.55
C ASP A 43 5.02 -1.18 -13.31
N VAL A 44 3.74 -0.85 -13.50
CA VAL A 44 3.32 0.40 -14.15
C VAL A 44 3.78 1.61 -13.33
N ALA A 45 3.64 1.57 -12.00
CA ALA A 45 4.10 2.66 -11.15
C ALA A 45 5.62 2.90 -11.26
N LEU A 46 6.42 1.86 -11.48
CA LEU A 46 7.86 1.97 -11.70
C LEU A 46 8.24 2.58 -13.06
N THR A 47 7.35 2.53 -14.05
CA THR A 47 7.57 3.19 -15.36
C THR A 47 7.32 4.69 -15.32
N LEU A 48 6.62 5.18 -14.29
CA LEU A 48 6.36 6.61 -14.15
C LEU A 48 7.68 7.34 -13.88
N PRO A 49 7.93 8.49 -14.54
CA PRO A 49 9.07 9.32 -14.21
C PRO A 49 8.95 9.75 -12.74
N ALA A 50 10.06 9.77 -12.02
CA ALA A 50 10.03 10.21 -10.64
C ALA A 50 9.62 11.68 -10.59
N PHE A 51 8.46 11.96 -9.98
CA PHE A 51 7.93 13.31 -9.80
C PHE A 51 8.66 14.13 -8.72
N THR A 52 9.91 13.77 -8.39
CA THR A 52 10.72 14.55 -7.44
C THR A 52 11.48 15.63 -8.20
N ALA A 53 11.88 16.68 -7.47
CA ALA A 53 12.62 17.83 -8.00
C ALA A 53 13.86 17.49 -8.85
N ASN A 54 14.39 16.26 -8.74
CA ASN A 54 15.61 15.82 -9.41
C ASN A 54 15.44 14.57 -10.30
N GLY A 55 14.20 14.14 -10.61
CA GLY A 55 13.96 12.97 -11.46
C GLY A 55 14.44 11.63 -10.89
N LYS A 56 14.77 11.59 -9.60
CA LYS A 56 15.11 10.36 -8.86
C LYS A 56 13.93 9.96 -7.97
N PRO A 57 13.52 8.69 -7.90
CA PRO A 57 12.54 8.27 -6.91
C PRO A 57 13.03 8.71 -5.52
N PRO A 58 12.12 9.15 -4.63
CA PRO A 58 12.52 9.53 -3.28
C PRO A 58 13.30 8.35 -2.69
N THR A 59 14.47 8.65 -2.12
CA THR A 59 15.26 7.64 -1.44
C THR A 59 14.35 6.98 -0.41
N ALA A 60 14.29 5.65 -0.41
CA ALA A 60 13.53 4.92 0.59
C ALA A 60 13.90 5.47 1.96
N LEU A 61 12.90 5.81 2.77
CA LEU A 61 13.15 6.18 4.15
C LEU A 61 14.01 5.08 4.78
N PRO A 62 15.01 5.44 5.59
CA PRO A 62 15.78 4.44 6.32
C PRO A 62 14.79 3.48 6.99
N ALA A 63 15.09 2.18 6.94
CA ALA A 63 14.33 1.20 7.69
C ALA A 63 14.20 1.76 9.12
N HIS A 64 12.97 1.79 9.64
CA HIS A 64 12.72 2.29 10.97
C HIS A 64 13.61 1.47 11.92
N GLN A 65 14.67 2.11 12.45
CA GLN A 65 15.66 1.39 13.27
C GLN A 65 15.01 0.82 14.53
N ASP A 66 13.95 1.48 14.99
CA ASP A 66 13.08 1.00 16.01
C ASP A 66 11.99 0.15 15.35
N ASP A 67 12.03 -1.17 15.53
CA ASP A 67 10.91 -2.03 15.14
C ASP A 67 9.76 -1.81 16.14
N ILE A 68 9.15 -0.62 16.09
CA ILE A 68 8.06 -0.20 16.99
C ILE A 68 6.93 -1.23 16.97
N ARG A 69 6.69 -1.88 15.81
CA ARG A 69 5.68 -2.93 15.69
C ARG A 69 6.06 -4.17 16.51
N ALA A 70 7.31 -4.61 16.45
CA ALA A 70 7.80 -5.70 17.31
C ALA A 70 7.75 -5.32 18.80
N GLN A 71 8.09 -4.08 19.16
CA GLN A 71 8.04 -3.58 20.53
C GLN A 71 6.60 -3.57 21.07
N ILE A 72 5.64 -3.04 20.31
CA ILE A 72 4.21 -3.06 20.64
C ILE A 72 3.70 -4.49 20.78
N LYS A 73 4.12 -5.40 19.89
CA LYS A 73 3.74 -6.81 19.95
C LYS A 73 4.26 -7.48 21.23
N ALA A 74 5.51 -7.24 21.61
CA ALA A 74 6.07 -7.77 22.85
C ALA A 74 5.35 -7.25 24.11
N LEU A 75 4.96 -5.96 24.11
CA LEU A 75 4.11 -5.35 25.14
C LEU A 75 2.73 -6.00 25.21
N ALA A 76 2.11 -6.30 24.07
CA ALA A 76 0.84 -7.00 23.99
C ALA A 76 0.93 -8.45 24.49
N ASP A 77 1.98 -9.17 24.12
CA ASP A 77 2.18 -10.57 24.52
C ASP A 77 2.42 -10.69 26.04
N LYS A 78 3.07 -9.69 26.68
CA LYS A 78 3.18 -9.58 28.16
C LYS A 78 1.81 -9.51 28.86
N MET A 79 0.76 -9.06 28.18
CA MET A 79 -0.60 -8.99 28.74
C MET A 79 -1.34 -10.33 28.68
N ASN A 80 -0.93 -11.27 27.83
CA ASN A 80 -1.77 -12.39 27.37
C ASN A 80 -1.81 -13.63 28.30
N GLY A 81 -1.56 -13.47 29.60
CA GLY A 81 -1.60 -14.58 30.57
C GLY A 81 -2.27 -14.27 31.91
N LYS A 82 -2.22 -13.00 32.36
CA LYS A 82 -2.87 -12.51 33.59
C LYS A 82 -3.13 -11.00 33.44
N MET A 83 -4.16 -10.64 32.69
CA MET A 83 -4.56 -9.25 32.57
C MET A 83 -5.09 -8.76 33.92
N THR A 84 -4.29 -7.96 34.62
CA THR A 84 -4.69 -7.28 35.84
C THR A 84 -4.65 -5.77 35.59
N ALA A 85 -5.40 -4.98 36.36
CA ALA A 85 -5.36 -3.53 36.27
C ALA A 85 -3.92 -2.98 36.43
N LYS A 86 -3.09 -3.65 37.25
CA LYS A 86 -1.68 -3.32 37.44
C LYS A 86 -0.83 -3.58 36.19
N THR A 87 -1.01 -4.75 35.55
CA THR A 87 -0.30 -5.10 34.30
C THR A 87 -0.70 -4.17 33.16
N TRP A 88 -1.99 -3.81 33.07
CA TRP A 88 -2.51 -2.86 32.09
C TRP A 88 -1.92 -1.46 32.25
N ASN A 89 -1.94 -0.91 33.47
CA ASN A 89 -1.41 0.44 33.71
C ASN A 89 0.08 0.54 33.36
N ALA A 90 0.88 -0.48 33.69
CA ALA A 90 2.29 -0.53 33.34
C ALA A 90 2.53 -0.53 31.82
N VAL A 91 1.80 -1.36 31.07
CA VAL A 91 1.90 -1.44 29.60
C VAL A 91 1.41 -0.14 28.94
N ARG A 92 0.34 0.47 29.47
CA ARG A 92 -0.18 1.75 28.98
C ARG A 92 0.85 2.87 29.14
N ASP A 93 1.49 2.98 30.30
CA ASP A 93 2.47 4.03 30.56
C ASP A 93 3.71 3.86 29.67
N GLU A 94 4.15 2.62 29.42
CA GLU A 94 5.23 2.31 28.48
C GLU A 94 4.86 2.66 27.02
N LEU A 95 3.62 2.37 26.59
CA LEU A 95 3.12 2.76 25.27
C LEU A 95 3.01 4.28 25.11
N LEU A 96 2.56 4.99 26.15
CA LEU A 96 2.46 6.46 26.11
C LEU A 96 3.83 7.13 26.05
N ALA A 97 4.85 6.56 26.71
CA ALA A 97 6.22 7.03 26.62
C ALA A 97 6.87 6.83 25.24
N MET A 98 6.39 5.83 24.47
CA MET A 98 6.87 5.57 23.10
C MET A 98 6.28 6.53 22.05
N VAL A 99 5.17 7.22 22.36
CA VAL A 99 4.59 8.21 21.44
C VAL A 99 5.39 9.52 21.57
N PRO A 100 6.00 10.04 20.50
CA PRO A 100 6.63 11.35 20.53
C PRO A 100 5.54 12.40 20.82
N THR A 101 5.59 13.02 21.99
CA THR A 101 4.76 14.20 22.28
C THR A 101 5.30 15.35 21.44
N GLY A 102 4.72 15.52 20.25
CA GLY A 102 5.08 16.61 19.35
C GLY A 102 4.97 17.97 20.04
N LYS A 103 6.04 18.76 19.96
CA LYS A 103 5.97 20.21 19.86
C LYS A 103 6.12 20.58 18.39
#